data_AF-A0AAX5NL06-F1
#
_entry.id   AF-A0AAX5NL06-F1
#
_cell.length_a   1.000
_cell.length_b   1.000
_cell.length_c   1.000
_cell.angle_alpha   90.00
_cell.angle_beta   90.00
_cell.angle_gamma   90.00
#
_symmetry.space_group_name_H-M   'P 1'
#
loop_
_entity.id
_entity.type
_entity.pdbx_description
1 polymer ?
#
loop_
_entity_poly.entity_id
_entity_poly.type
_entity_poly.pdbx_seq_one_letter_code
_entity_poly.pdbx_strand_id
1 'polypeptide(L)'
;MAKSLPNKVVRVPYTNWSFSLNPGPFNLKEHVVTTLLANTQSGTPGFLILSISKIFYHKDIPLLPAILLVLSVQFLGYGFAGIFMKLLVDSPYMWWPSTLVDVSFYRALHETEKRAKGKLSRYQFFLIVIVASFTYGIVPVYYFPSITALSFVCWIWKDSITAHQIGSGFNGLGIGSFALDWITISSYMGSPLALPAFVVINIMAGFILILYVLLPLFYWNNVYDAKRFPIFSSSIFDADGQFYNVSRVLDIKSLTFNEEAYDNYSRLYFSASLLLSYGFTLASVSSSISHVALFYGRSIWLQFVTAYQRQIQDVHTRIQVSTLHEDSSKSNVLDTGSRYATSNFG
;
A
#
# COMPACT_ATOMS: atom_id res chain seq x y z
N MET A 1 -26.63 5.51 13.48
CA MET A 1 -26.75 4.48 14.54
C MET A 1 -27.34 5.06 15.83
N ALA A 2 -26.75 6.09 16.44
CA ALA A 2 -27.24 6.72 17.69
C ALA A 2 -28.73 7.12 17.74
N LYS A 3 -29.29 7.50 16.59
CA LYS A 3 -30.67 8.01 16.46
C LYS A 3 -31.70 6.90 16.16
N SER A 4 -31.24 5.69 15.86
CA SER A 4 -32.08 4.58 15.36
C SER A 4 -32.07 3.35 16.27
N LEU A 5 -31.10 3.24 17.18
CA LEU A 5 -30.99 2.11 18.11
C LEU A 5 -31.53 2.50 19.49
N PRO A 6 -32.35 1.64 20.14
CA PRO A 6 -32.89 1.92 21.45
C PRO A 6 -31.80 1.91 22.53
N ASN A 7 -31.86 2.86 23.47
CA ASN A 7 -31.00 2.97 24.67
C ASN A 7 -31.26 1.85 25.71
N LYS A 8 -31.66 0.65 25.27
CA LYS A 8 -32.02 -0.43 26.18
C LYS A 8 -30.79 -1.29 26.44
N VAL A 9 -30.36 -1.34 27.70
CA VAL A 9 -29.28 -2.23 28.15
C VAL A 9 -29.83 -3.65 28.15
N VAL A 10 -29.31 -4.50 27.25
CA VAL A 10 -29.68 -5.91 27.18
C VAL A 10 -28.78 -6.70 28.11
N ARG A 11 -29.39 -7.37 29.08
CA ARG A 11 -28.71 -8.31 29.97
C ARG A 11 -28.78 -9.69 29.35
N VAL A 12 -27.63 -10.34 29.21
CA VAL A 12 -27.57 -11.72 28.70
C VAL A 12 -28.05 -12.66 29.81
N PRO A 13 -29.10 -13.48 29.57
CA PRO A 13 -29.58 -14.40 30.60
C PRO A 13 -28.47 -15.37 31.02
N TYR A 14 -28.36 -15.64 32.32
CA TYR A 14 -27.33 -16.48 32.97
C TYR A 14 -25.90 -15.91 33.06
N THR A 15 -25.67 -14.65 32.70
CA THR A 15 -24.37 -13.99 32.96
C THR A 15 -24.57 -12.61 33.59
N ASN A 16 -23.56 -12.10 34.29
CA ASN A 16 -23.55 -10.71 34.80
C ASN A 16 -23.22 -9.68 33.70
N TRP A 17 -23.24 -10.09 32.43
CA TRP A 17 -22.91 -9.21 31.30
C TRP A 17 -24.14 -8.45 30.83
N SER A 18 -24.00 -7.12 30.80
CA SER A 18 -24.97 -6.18 30.27
C SER A 18 -24.31 -5.33 29.21
N PHE A 19 -24.87 -5.25 28.00
CA PHE A 19 -24.38 -4.39 26.93
C PHE A 19 -25.47 -3.44 26.44
N SER A 20 -25.09 -2.21 26.09
CA SER A 20 -25.99 -1.24 25.47
C SER A 20 -26.00 -1.48 23.96
N LEU A 21 -27.19 -1.53 23.35
CA LEU A 21 -27.32 -1.53 21.88
C LEU A 21 -27.13 -0.14 21.25
N ASN A 22 -27.16 0.93 22.05
CA ASN A 22 -26.82 2.26 21.55
C ASN A 22 -25.41 2.65 21.99
N PRO A 23 -24.42 2.67 21.07
CA PRO A 23 -23.06 3.08 21.37
C PRO A 23 -22.87 4.60 21.44
N GLY A 24 -23.91 5.41 21.14
CA GLY A 24 -23.80 6.87 21.10
C GLY A 24 -23.44 7.42 19.70
N PRO A 25 -23.16 8.74 19.56
CA PRO A 25 -22.83 9.36 18.29
C PRO A 25 -21.50 8.83 17.73
N PHE A 26 -21.46 8.57 16.43
CA PHE A 26 -20.29 8.02 15.76
C PHE A 26 -19.10 8.96 15.90
N ASN A 27 -18.06 8.49 16.61
CA ASN A 27 -16.91 9.32 16.95
C ASN A 27 -15.77 9.14 15.94
N LEU A 28 -14.85 10.10 15.89
CA LEU A 28 -13.60 10.03 15.14
C LEU A 28 -12.83 8.73 15.41
N LYS A 29 -12.76 8.30 16.68
CA LYS A 29 -12.09 7.06 17.10
C LYS A 29 -12.74 5.82 16.48
N GLU A 30 -14.07 5.75 16.48
CA GLU A 30 -14.83 4.64 15.88
C GLU A 30 -14.65 4.61 14.36
N HIS A 31 -14.56 5.78 13.72
CA HIS A 31 -14.26 5.89 12.29
C HIS A 31 -12.89 5.31 11.97
N VAL A 32 -11.84 5.75 12.68
CA VAL A 32 -10.48 5.26 12.48
C VAL A 32 -10.41 3.73 12.63
N VAL A 33 -11.02 3.16 13.68
CA VAL A 33 -11.02 1.71 13.90
C VAL A 33 -11.77 0.96 12.80
N THR A 34 -12.94 1.46 12.39
CA THR A 34 -13.73 0.83 11.31
C THR A 34 -12.97 0.84 9.99
N THR A 35 -12.32 1.96 9.67
CA THR A 35 -11.52 2.08 8.45
C THR A 35 -10.29 1.20 8.51
N LEU A 36 -9.63 1.07 9.67
CA LEU A 36 -8.51 0.15 9.85
C LEU A 36 -8.96 -1.30 9.60
N LEU A 37 -10.07 -1.72 10.19
CA LEU A 37 -10.66 -3.05 9.99
C LEU A 37 -11.02 -3.30 8.52
N ALA A 38 -11.58 -2.32 7.82
CA ALA A 38 -11.90 -2.44 6.40
C ALA A 38 -10.64 -2.56 5.51
N ASN A 39 -9.58 -1.81 5.82
CA ASN A 39 -8.33 -1.84 5.03
C ASN A 39 -7.49 -3.10 5.26
N THR A 40 -7.79 -3.91 6.29
CA THR A 40 -7.07 -5.18 6.53
C THR A 40 -7.19 -6.18 5.38
N GLN A 41 -8.12 -5.98 4.44
CA GLN A 41 -8.35 -6.86 3.29
C GLN A 41 -7.59 -6.44 2.02
N SER A 42 -7.06 -5.21 1.92
CA SER A 42 -6.49 -4.73 0.67
C SER A 42 -5.12 -5.34 0.39
N GLY A 43 -4.98 -6.09 -0.70
CA GLY A 43 -3.68 -6.52 -1.23
C GLY A 43 -2.92 -7.55 -0.39
N THR A 44 -3.61 -8.38 0.40
CA THR A 44 -2.96 -9.39 1.24
C THR A 44 -2.09 -10.36 0.40
N PRO A 45 -0.80 -10.56 0.74
CA PRO A 45 0.08 -11.47 0.01
C PRO A 45 -0.46 -12.91 -0.11
N GLY A 46 -1.25 -13.35 0.88
CA GLY A 46 -1.95 -14.64 0.83
C GLY A 46 -2.89 -14.76 -0.38
N PHE A 47 -3.66 -13.71 -0.70
CA PHE A 47 -4.54 -13.73 -1.88
C PHE A 47 -3.76 -13.74 -3.20
N LEU A 48 -2.59 -13.09 -3.24
CA LEU A 48 -1.73 -13.11 -4.41
C LEU A 48 -1.22 -14.54 -4.69
N ILE A 49 -0.79 -15.28 -3.66
CA ILE A 49 -0.37 -16.68 -3.79
C ILE A 49 -1.50 -17.56 -4.33
N LEU A 50 -2.72 -17.41 -3.78
CA LEU A 50 -3.90 -18.15 -4.24
C LEU A 50 -4.24 -17.82 -5.70
N SER A 51 -4.20 -16.54 -6.06
CA SER A 51 -4.48 -16.08 -7.42
C SER A 51 -3.45 -16.61 -8.41
N ILE A 52 -2.17 -16.60 -8.04
CA ILE A 52 -1.10 -17.17 -8.87
C ILE A 52 -1.30 -18.67 -9.05
N SER A 53 -1.61 -19.41 -7.98
CA SER A 53 -1.88 -20.84 -8.04
C SER A 53 -3.06 -21.18 -8.96
N LYS A 54 -4.12 -20.36 -8.93
CA LYS A 54 -5.32 -20.60 -9.75
C LYS A 54 -5.11 -20.20 -11.21
N ILE A 55 -4.49 -19.06 -11.46
CA ILE A 55 -4.33 -18.50 -12.81
C ILE A 55 -3.19 -19.16 -13.57
N PHE A 56 -2.01 -19.31 -12.96
CA PHE A 56 -0.80 -19.80 -13.64
C PHE A 56 -0.60 -21.32 -13.51
N TYR A 57 -1.03 -21.90 -12.39
CA TYR A 57 -0.86 -23.34 -12.13
C TYR A 57 -2.16 -24.14 -12.27
N HIS A 58 -3.27 -23.48 -12.63
CA HIS A 58 -4.60 -24.10 -12.82
C HIS A 58 -5.04 -25.02 -11.68
N LYS A 59 -4.59 -24.73 -10.45
CA LYS A 59 -4.88 -25.53 -9.27
C LYS A 59 -5.83 -24.79 -8.35
N ASP A 60 -7.01 -25.36 -8.18
CA ASP A 60 -7.97 -24.90 -7.20
C ASP A 60 -7.59 -25.42 -5.81
N ILE A 61 -7.21 -24.49 -4.94
CA ILE A 61 -6.98 -24.79 -3.53
C ILE A 61 -8.35 -24.80 -2.84
N PRO A 62 -8.70 -25.86 -2.08
CA PRO A 62 -9.97 -25.93 -1.39
C PRO A 62 -10.11 -24.77 -0.38
N LEU A 63 -11.35 -24.37 -0.13
CA LEU A 63 -11.69 -23.16 0.64
C LEU A 63 -10.99 -23.10 2.01
N LEU A 64 -11.00 -24.21 2.75
CA LEU A 64 -10.48 -24.24 4.12
C LEU A 64 -8.95 -23.97 4.16
N PRO A 65 -8.09 -24.71 3.44
CA PRO A 65 -6.67 -24.37 3.32
C PRO A 65 -6.40 -22.97 2.78
N ALA A 66 -7.22 -22.48 1.84
CA ALA A 66 -7.08 -21.14 1.30
C ALA A 66 -7.32 -20.06 2.39
N ILE A 67 -8.37 -20.20 3.20
CA ILE A 67 -8.65 -19.31 4.33
C ILE A 67 -7.53 -19.39 5.36
N LEU A 68 -7.09 -20.59 5.73
CA LEU A 68 -6.02 -20.76 6.72
C LEU A 68 -4.71 -20.13 6.23
N LEU A 69 -4.35 -20.32 4.96
CA LEU A 69 -3.16 -19.71 4.36
C LEU A 69 -3.20 -18.18 4.44
N VAL A 70 -4.32 -17.57 4.01
CA VAL A 70 -4.48 -16.11 4.04
C VAL A 70 -4.43 -15.59 5.47
N LEU A 71 -5.11 -16.27 6.40
CA LEU A 71 -5.16 -15.88 7.80
C LEU A 71 -3.79 -15.97 8.48
N SER A 72 -3.03 -17.04 8.23
CA SER A 72 -1.67 -17.22 8.76
C SER A 72 -0.72 -16.15 8.26
N VAL A 73 -0.74 -15.81 6.97
CA VAL A 73 0.10 -14.75 6.39
C VAL A 73 -0.25 -13.39 7.01
N GLN A 74 -1.54 -13.12 7.23
CA GLN A 74 -1.99 -11.85 7.80
C GLN A 74 -1.63 -11.73 9.29
N PHE A 75 -1.80 -12.80 10.08
CA PHE A 75 -1.41 -12.81 11.49
C PHE A 75 0.10 -12.72 11.69
N LEU A 76 0.90 -13.29 10.78
CA LEU A 76 2.35 -13.09 10.78
C LEU A 76 2.69 -11.60 10.68
N GLY A 77 2.07 -10.88 9.75
CA GLY A 77 2.27 -9.44 9.56
C GLY A 77 1.90 -8.62 10.81
N TYR A 78 0.73 -8.89 11.40
CA TYR A 78 0.32 -8.22 12.64
C TYR A 78 1.18 -8.59 13.85
N GLY A 79 1.69 -9.83 13.92
CA GLY A 79 2.62 -10.26 14.95
C GLY A 79 3.92 -9.46 14.90
N PHE A 80 4.50 -9.28 13.71
CA PHE A 80 5.67 -8.43 13.54
C PHE A 80 5.38 -6.96 13.88
N ALA A 81 4.24 -6.41 13.45
CA ALA A 81 3.84 -5.06 13.81
C ALA A 81 3.75 -4.85 15.34
N GLY A 82 3.21 -5.83 16.06
CA GLY A 82 3.13 -5.80 17.53
C GLY A 82 4.50 -5.81 18.21
N ILE A 83 5.44 -6.62 17.72
CA ILE A 83 6.82 -6.67 18.25
C ILE A 83 7.52 -5.32 18.07
N PHE A 84 7.33 -4.68 16.91
CA PHE A 84 8.00 -3.42 16.57
C PHE A 84 7.24 -2.17 16.99
N MET A 85 6.03 -2.27 17.55
CA MET A 85 5.20 -1.12 17.91
C MET A 85 5.93 -0.12 18.83
N LYS A 86 6.63 -0.62 19.85
CA LYS A 86 7.39 0.22 20.79
C LYS A 86 8.56 0.98 20.15
N LEU A 87 9.13 0.43 19.07
CA LEU A 87 10.26 1.04 18.37
C LEU A 87 9.80 1.98 17.25
N LEU A 88 8.73 1.60 16.54
CA LEU A 88 8.30 2.27 15.32
C LEU A 88 7.16 3.26 15.50
N VAL A 89 6.35 3.09 16.54
CA VAL A 89 5.14 3.89 16.77
C VAL A 89 5.29 4.78 18.00
N ASP A 90 5.79 4.23 19.11
CA ASP A 90 5.94 5.00 20.36
C ASP A 90 7.11 6.01 20.33
N SER A 91 7.95 5.97 19.30
CA SER A 91 9.10 6.87 19.18
C SER A 91 8.70 8.21 18.53
N PRO A 92 8.93 9.37 19.18
CA PRO A 92 8.56 10.69 18.67
C PRO A 92 9.32 11.10 17.41
N TYR A 93 10.47 10.47 17.17
CA TYR A 93 11.31 10.76 16.00
C TYR A 93 10.79 10.09 14.72
N MET A 94 9.85 9.14 14.86
CA MET A 94 9.28 8.43 13.73
C MET A 94 7.92 9.03 13.39
N TRP A 95 7.79 9.61 12.20
CA TRP A 95 6.52 10.08 11.68
C TRP A 95 6.26 9.39 10.33
N TRP A 96 4.99 9.03 10.10
CA TRP A 96 4.56 8.27 8.92
C TRP A 96 3.77 9.21 8.01
N PRO A 97 4.33 9.68 6.88
CA PRO A 97 3.69 10.70 6.05
C PRO A 97 2.31 10.27 5.51
N SER A 98 2.15 9.00 5.18
CA SER A 98 0.88 8.44 4.71
C SER A 98 -0.23 8.53 5.76
N THR A 99 0.07 8.26 7.03
CA THR A 99 -0.94 8.31 8.09
C THR A 99 -1.37 9.74 8.41
N LEU A 100 -0.52 10.75 8.15
CA LEU A 100 -0.90 12.16 8.27
C LEU A 100 -2.00 12.55 7.28
N VAL A 101 -1.98 11.99 6.07
CA VAL A 101 -3.04 12.20 5.07
C VAL A 101 -4.36 11.64 5.60
N ASP A 102 -4.36 10.42 6.16
CA ASP A 102 -5.54 9.81 6.74
C ASP A 102 -6.08 10.61 7.93
N VAL A 103 -5.20 11.06 8.85
CA VAL A 103 -5.60 11.88 9.99
C VAL A 103 -6.21 13.21 9.53
N SER A 104 -5.63 13.85 8.52
CA SER A 104 -6.18 15.09 7.96
C SER A 104 -7.57 14.87 7.36
N PHE A 105 -7.78 13.72 6.71
CA PHE A 105 -9.06 13.32 6.15
C PHE A 105 -10.10 13.07 7.24
N TYR A 106 -9.77 12.29 8.26
CA TYR A 106 -10.71 12.00 9.35
C TYR A 106 -11.10 13.26 10.13
N ARG A 107 -10.15 14.17 10.37
CA ARG A 107 -10.41 15.47 10.99
C ARG A 107 -11.33 16.33 10.12
N ALA A 108 -11.12 16.37 8.81
CA ALA A 108 -11.99 17.11 7.90
C ALA A 108 -13.45 16.61 7.90
N LEU A 109 -13.69 15.33 8.23
CA LEU A 109 -15.03 14.74 8.32
C LEU A 109 -15.73 14.96 9.66
N HIS A 110 -14.97 14.96 10.76
CA HIS A 110 -15.53 15.01 12.13
C HIS A 110 -15.44 16.39 12.79
N GLU A 111 -14.50 17.25 12.39
CA GLU A 111 -14.39 18.59 12.96
C GLU A 111 -15.44 19.53 12.37
N THR A 112 -16.14 20.25 13.26
CA THR A 112 -17.12 21.25 12.86
C THR A 112 -16.41 22.53 12.43
N GLU A 113 -16.44 22.84 11.13
CA GLU A 113 -15.86 24.08 10.61
C GLU A 113 -16.72 25.30 10.92
N LYS A 114 -16.11 26.35 11.49
CA LYS A 114 -16.69 27.70 11.50
C LYS A 114 -16.60 28.28 10.09
N ARG A 115 -17.71 28.17 9.35
CA ARG A 115 -17.81 28.66 7.96
C ARG A 115 -17.64 30.17 7.87
N ALA A 116 -16.60 30.63 7.16
CA ALA A 116 -16.53 32.00 6.69
C ALA A 116 -17.56 32.21 5.56
N LYS A 117 -18.35 33.29 5.62
CA LYS A 117 -19.35 33.60 4.58
C LYS A 117 -18.66 33.69 3.20
N GLY A 118 -19.20 32.95 2.22
CA GLY A 118 -18.73 32.97 0.82
C GLY A 118 -17.69 31.92 0.40
N LYS A 119 -17.15 31.10 1.32
CA LYS A 119 -16.23 29.99 0.97
C LYS A 119 -16.96 28.63 0.95
N LEU A 120 -16.45 27.71 0.11
CA LEU A 120 -16.81 26.28 0.15
C LEU A 120 -16.34 25.70 1.50
N SER A 121 -17.12 24.79 2.09
CA SER A 121 -16.63 24.04 3.25
C SER A 121 -15.62 22.98 2.80
N ARG A 122 -14.72 22.56 3.71
CA ARG A 122 -13.78 21.46 3.44
C ARG A 122 -14.51 20.19 3.00
N TYR A 123 -15.64 19.90 3.63
CA TYR A 123 -16.48 18.75 3.29
C TYR A 123 -17.07 18.83 1.87
N GLN A 124 -17.55 20.01 1.45
CA GLN A 124 -18.07 20.21 0.10
C GLN A 124 -16.97 20.07 -0.95
N PHE A 125 -15.81 20.69 -0.71
CA PHE A 125 -14.65 20.55 -1.59
C PHE A 125 -14.22 19.09 -1.72
N PHE A 126 -14.14 18.37 -0.60
CA PHE A 126 -13.79 16.95 -0.58
C PHE A 126 -14.76 16.10 -1.42
N LEU A 127 -16.08 16.30 -1.26
CA LEU A 127 -17.08 15.58 -2.04
C LEU A 127 -16.97 15.89 -3.54
N ILE A 128 -16.75 17.15 -3.92
CA ILE A 128 -16.56 17.54 -5.32
C ILE A 128 -15.34 16.82 -5.90
N VAL A 129 -14.21 16.83 -5.19
CA VAL A 129 -12.96 16.18 -5.64
C VAL A 129 -13.13 14.67 -5.74
N ILE A 130 -13.80 14.01 -4.79
CA ILE A 130 -14.07 12.57 -4.88
C ILE A 130 -14.92 12.24 -6.10
N VAL A 131 -16.04 12.94 -6.29
CA VAL A 131 -16.96 12.65 -7.40
C VAL A 131 -16.27 12.93 -8.75
N ALA A 132 -15.52 14.03 -8.84
CA ALA A 132 -14.74 14.36 -10.02
C ALA A 132 -13.66 13.30 -10.31
N SER A 133 -12.90 12.88 -9.29
CA SER A 133 -11.85 11.87 -9.45
C SER A 133 -12.41 10.50 -9.80
N PHE A 134 -13.53 10.10 -9.17
CA PHE A 134 -14.25 8.87 -9.48
C PHE A 134 -14.74 8.86 -10.93
N THR A 135 -15.40 9.94 -11.36
CA THR A 135 -15.94 10.07 -12.72
C THR A 135 -14.82 10.10 -13.75
N TYR A 136 -13.76 10.86 -13.48
CA TYR A 136 -12.60 10.93 -14.37
C TYR A 136 -11.87 9.59 -14.47
N GLY A 137 -11.72 8.84 -13.37
CA GLY A 137 -11.04 7.54 -13.35
C GLY A 137 -11.66 6.48 -14.27
N ILE A 138 -12.95 6.58 -14.60
CA ILE A 138 -13.62 5.70 -15.57
C ILE A 138 -13.09 5.93 -16.99
N VAL A 139 -12.70 7.17 -17.32
CA VAL A 139 -12.24 7.53 -18.67
C VAL A 139 -10.96 6.80 -19.07
N PRO A 140 -9.83 6.87 -18.34
CA PRO A 140 -8.62 6.15 -18.71
C PRO A 140 -8.75 4.64 -18.54
N VAL A 141 -9.62 4.14 -17.65
CA VAL A 141 -9.70 2.70 -17.39
C VAL A 141 -10.60 1.98 -18.40
N TYR A 142 -11.72 2.59 -18.79
CA TYR A 142 -12.75 1.91 -19.58
C TYR A 142 -12.93 2.49 -20.99
N TYR A 143 -13.03 3.82 -21.11
CA TYR A 143 -13.37 4.45 -22.40
C TYR A 143 -12.16 4.69 -23.30
N PHE A 144 -11.08 5.24 -22.74
CA PHE A 144 -9.88 5.61 -23.50
C PHE A 144 -8.59 5.19 -22.77
N PRO A 145 -8.27 3.87 -22.71
CA PRO A 145 -7.01 3.39 -22.14
C PRO A 145 -5.76 4.03 -22.74
N SER A 146 -5.80 4.46 -24.00
CA SER A 146 -4.66 5.10 -24.66
C SER A 146 -4.20 6.42 -24.02
N ILE A 147 -5.05 7.12 -23.24
CA ILE A 147 -4.64 8.37 -22.58
C ILE A 147 -3.64 8.15 -21.43
N THR A 148 -3.47 6.89 -21.01
CA THR A 148 -2.47 6.50 -20.01
C THR A 148 -1.05 6.50 -20.58
N ALA A 149 -0.88 6.45 -21.91
CA ALA A 149 0.43 6.55 -22.55
C ALA A 149 0.32 7.21 -23.95
N LEU A 150 0.27 8.53 -23.98
CA LEU A 150 0.35 9.34 -25.19
C LEU A 150 1.82 9.49 -25.61
N SER A 151 2.33 8.52 -26.36
CA SER A 151 3.72 8.46 -26.83
C SER A 151 3.92 9.26 -28.13
N PHE A 152 4.24 10.55 -28.04
CA PHE A 152 4.42 11.43 -29.21
C PHE A 152 5.53 10.96 -30.15
N VAL A 153 6.62 10.42 -29.59
CA VAL A 153 7.74 9.90 -30.39
C VAL A 153 7.30 8.76 -31.30
N CYS A 154 6.42 7.87 -30.82
CA CYS A 154 5.86 6.78 -31.62
C CYS A 154 4.88 7.29 -32.70
N TRP A 155 4.25 8.44 -32.52
CA TRP A 155 3.37 9.03 -33.54
C TRP A 155 4.15 9.64 -34.70
N ILE A 156 5.30 10.24 -34.41
CA ILE A 156 6.19 10.85 -35.42
C ILE A 156 6.93 9.75 -36.20
N TRP A 157 7.46 8.74 -35.51
CA TRP A 157 8.24 7.66 -36.12
C TRP A 157 7.57 6.29 -35.93
N LYS A 158 6.58 5.99 -36.77
CA LYS A 158 5.74 4.79 -36.68
C LYS A 158 6.43 3.49 -37.10
N ASP A 159 7.41 3.57 -37.99
CA ASP A 159 8.07 2.39 -38.58
C ASP A 159 9.42 2.06 -37.92
N SER A 160 9.88 2.89 -36.99
CA SER A 160 11.19 2.75 -36.36
C SER A 160 11.12 1.99 -35.04
N ILE A 161 11.72 0.81 -35.01
CA ILE A 161 11.83 -0.03 -33.81
C ILE A 161 12.57 0.71 -32.69
N THR A 162 13.63 1.45 -33.02
CA THR A 162 14.41 2.20 -32.03
C THR A 162 13.61 3.38 -31.47
N ALA A 163 12.82 4.06 -32.30
CA ALA A 163 11.92 5.11 -31.84
C ALA A 163 10.84 4.56 -30.90
N HIS A 164 10.32 3.36 -31.18
CA HIS A 164 9.39 2.68 -30.28
C HIS A 164 10.03 2.25 -28.96
N GLN A 165 11.25 1.71 -28.98
CA GLN A 165 11.99 1.35 -27.76
C GLN A 165 12.25 2.56 -26.86
N ILE A 166 12.53 3.73 -27.45
CA ILE A 166 12.80 4.96 -26.70
C ILE A 166 11.50 5.63 -26.26
N GLY A 167 10.51 5.71 -27.15
CA GLY A 167 9.34 6.57 -27.00
C GLY A 167 8.11 5.92 -26.38
N SER A 168 7.96 4.60 -26.48
CA SER A 168 6.77 3.90 -26.01
C SER A 168 6.66 3.96 -24.49
N GLY A 169 5.51 4.39 -23.98
CA GLY A 169 5.21 4.37 -22.54
C GLY A 169 4.96 2.99 -21.94
N PHE A 170 4.55 1.99 -22.74
CA PHE A 170 4.26 0.63 -22.25
C PHE A 170 5.44 -0.35 -22.41
N ASN A 171 6.01 -0.39 -23.62
CA ASN A 171 7.04 -1.36 -24.00
C ASN A 171 8.44 -0.73 -24.20
N GLY A 172 8.65 0.49 -23.70
CA GLY A 172 9.87 1.26 -23.94
C GLY A 172 10.25 2.15 -22.76
N LEU A 173 11.18 3.08 -23.01
CA LEU A 173 11.69 4.01 -21.99
C LEU A 173 10.70 5.15 -21.67
N GLY A 174 9.67 5.35 -22.49
CA GLY A 174 8.65 6.38 -22.27
C GLY A 174 9.09 7.83 -22.53
N ILE A 175 10.21 8.06 -23.24
CA ILE A 175 10.67 9.42 -23.53
C ILE A 175 9.68 10.12 -24.46
N GLY A 176 9.11 11.23 -24.01
CA GLY A 176 8.06 11.94 -24.75
C GLY A 176 6.70 11.24 -24.72
N SER A 177 6.50 10.32 -23.77
CA SER A 177 5.19 9.75 -23.44
C SER A 177 4.58 10.49 -22.26
N PHE A 178 3.30 10.87 -22.38
CA PHE A 178 2.56 11.54 -21.31
C PHE A 178 1.33 10.72 -20.93
N ALA A 179 1.11 10.58 -19.63
CA ALA A 179 -0.10 10.01 -19.08
C ALA A 179 -1.02 11.15 -18.63
N LEU A 180 -2.32 11.03 -18.90
CA LEU A 180 -3.34 11.95 -18.39
C LEU A 180 -4.13 11.35 -17.22
N ASP A 181 -3.69 10.22 -16.67
CA ASP A 181 -4.31 9.60 -15.50
C ASP A 181 -3.39 9.66 -14.29
N TRP A 182 -4.01 9.86 -13.12
CA TRP A 182 -3.26 10.02 -11.88
C TRP A 182 -2.48 8.74 -11.49
N ILE A 183 -3.05 7.56 -11.75
CA ILE A 183 -2.48 6.28 -11.34
C ILE A 183 -1.15 6.02 -12.07
N THR A 184 -1.11 6.24 -13.38
CA THR A 184 0.10 6.06 -14.19
C THR A 184 1.15 7.11 -13.83
N ILE A 185 0.76 8.37 -13.66
CA ILE A 185 1.68 9.45 -13.25
C ILE A 185 2.30 9.15 -11.87
N SER A 186 1.51 8.66 -10.92
CA SER A 186 1.98 8.43 -9.56
C SER A 186 2.62 7.05 -9.35
N SER A 187 2.52 6.14 -10.33
CA SER A 187 2.94 4.74 -10.23
C SER A 187 4.38 4.53 -9.75
N TYR A 188 5.32 5.42 -10.11
CA TYR A 188 6.73 5.30 -9.74
C TYR A 188 7.01 5.56 -8.24
N MET A 189 6.08 6.16 -7.50
CA MET A 189 6.24 6.48 -6.07
C MET A 189 4.97 6.33 -5.22
N GLY A 190 3.88 5.81 -5.79
CA GLY A 190 2.58 5.66 -5.13
C GLY A 190 1.79 6.97 -5.06
N SER A 191 2.14 7.85 -4.10
CA SER A 191 1.44 9.13 -3.89
C SER A 191 2.42 10.28 -3.62
N PRO A 192 2.70 11.14 -4.62
CA PRO A 192 3.61 12.28 -4.46
C PRO A 192 3.12 13.31 -3.43
N LEU A 193 1.81 13.39 -3.16
CA LEU A 193 1.25 14.36 -2.21
C LEU A 193 1.54 14.00 -0.75
N ALA A 194 1.74 12.70 -0.46
CA ALA A 194 1.98 12.25 0.90
C ALA A 194 3.46 12.41 1.31
N LEU A 195 4.38 12.40 0.35
CA LEU A 195 5.81 12.32 0.61
C LEU A 195 6.50 13.70 0.65
N PRO A 196 7.52 13.91 1.50
CA PRO A 196 8.34 15.12 1.46
C PRO A 196 9.02 15.33 0.11
N ALA A 197 9.19 16.60 -0.28
CA ALA A 197 9.84 16.96 -1.54
C ALA A 197 11.24 16.35 -1.71
N PHE A 198 12.04 16.26 -0.64
CA PHE A 198 13.37 15.66 -0.71
C PHE A 198 13.32 14.16 -1.07
N VAL A 199 12.30 13.43 -0.59
CA VAL A 199 12.10 12.00 -0.91
C VAL A 199 11.72 11.88 -2.38
N VAL A 200 10.81 12.73 -2.85
CA VAL A 200 10.38 12.79 -4.25
C VAL A 200 11.58 13.01 -5.18
N ILE A 201 12.45 13.97 -4.86
CA ILE A 201 13.65 14.27 -5.65
C ILE A 201 14.63 13.08 -5.65
N ASN A 202 14.85 12.42 -4.51
CA ASN A 202 15.73 11.24 -4.44
C ASN A 202 15.21 10.06 -5.26
N ILE A 203 13.90 9.76 -5.15
CA ILE A 203 13.27 8.70 -5.94
C ILE A 203 13.37 9.03 -7.43
N MET A 204 13.13 10.29 -7.81
CA MET A 204 13.26 10.74 -9.19
C MET A 204 14.69 10.60 -9.72
N ALA A 205 15.70 10.96 -8.92
CA ALA A 205 17.10 10.79 -9.29
C ALA A 205 17.46 9.30 -9.49
N GLY A 206 17.02 8.42 -8.58
CA GLY A 206 17.18 6.97 -8.73
C GLY A 206 16.47 6.41 -9.96
N PHE A 207 15.24 6.85 -10.22
CA PHE A 207 14.48 6.49 -11.41
C PHE A 207 15.19 6.89 -12.69
N ILE A 208 15.70 8.13 -12.77
CA ILE A 208 16.44 8.61 -13.94
C ILE A 208 17.73 7.80 -14.16
N LEU A 209 18.48 7.52 -13.09
CA LEU A 209 19.70 6.73 -13.18
C LEU A 209 19.43 5.30 -13.65
N ILE A 210 18.41 4.64 -13.12
CA ILE A 210 18.12 3.25 -13.49
C ILE A 210 17.53 3.18 -14.90
N LEU A 211 16.49 3.97 -15.19
CA LEU A 211 15.72 3.87 -16.43
C LEU A 211 16.43 4.51 -17.63
N TYR A 212 17.06 5.68 -17.46
CA TYR A 212 17.62 6.45 -18.58
C TYR A 212 19.14 6.35 -18.70
N VAL A 213 19.84 5.79 -17.71
CA VAL A 213 21.30 5.59 -17.79
C VAL A 213 21.64 4.10 -17.79
N LEU A 214 21.30 3.37 -16.72
CA LEU A 214 21.74 1.97 -16.57
C LEU A 214 21.04 1.03 -17.55
N LEU A 215 19.72 1.12 -17.72
CA LEU A 215 18.98 0.25 -18.63
C LEU A 215 19.45 0.41 -20.09
N PRO A 216 19.57 1.63 -20.65
CA PRO A 216 20.28 1.91 -21.89
C PRO A 216 21.65 1.26 -22.01
N LEU A 217 22.54 1.51 -21.05
CA LEU A 217 23.90 0.99 -21.08
C LEU A 217 23.90 -0.54 -21.07
N PHE A 218 23.01 -1.16 -20.29
CA PHE A 218 22.90 -2.61 -20.19
C PHE A 218 22.40 -3.23 -21.50
N TYR A 219 21.33 -2.67 -22.07
CA TYR A 219 20.68 -3.18 -23.28
C TYR A 219 21.55 -2.97 -24.54
N TRP A 220 22.08 -1.77 -24.75
CA TRP A 220 22.84 -1.45 -25.96
C TRP A 220 24.24 -2.09 -25.98
N ASN A 221 24.86 -2.32 -24.81
CA ASN A 221 26.09 -3.12 -24.71
C ASN A 221 25.85 -4.64 -24.78
N ASN A 222 24.60 -5.09 -24.96
CA ASN A 222 24.22 -6.50 -25.06
C ASN A 222 24.71 -7.34 -23.86
N VAL A 223 24.63 -6.78 -22.65
CA VAL A 223 25.00 -7.51 -21.44
C VAL A 223 23.99 -8.66 -21.25
N TYR A 224 24.48 -9.89 -21.02
CA TYR A 224 23.64 -11.10 -20.91
C TYR A 224 22.74 -11.37 -22.13
N ASP A 225 23.21 -11.06 -23.34
CA ASP A 225 22.42 -11.24 -24.58
C ASP A 225 21.06 -10.50 -24.54
N ALA A 226 20.99 -9.40 -23.80
CA ALA A 226 19.75 -8.64 -23.57
C ALA A 226 19.03 -8.21 -24.86
N LYS A 227 19.73 -8.03 -25.98
CA LYS A 227 19.12 -7.63 -27.26
C LYS A 227 18.20 -8.69 -27.87
N ARG A 228 18.29 -9.95 -27.41
CA ARG A 228 17.36 -11.01 -27.82
C ARG A 228 15.95 -10.78 -27.29
N PHE A 229 15.81 -9.98 -26.23
CA PHE A 229 14.56 -9.73 -25.54
C PHE A 229 14.09 -8.28 -25.72
N PRO A 230 12.80 -7.98 -25.47
CA PRO A 230 12.33 -6.60 -25.39
C PRO A 230 13.05 -5.83 -24.30
N ILE A 231 13.37 -4.54 -24.55
CA ILE A 231 14.04 -3.66 -23.57
C ILE A 231 13.24 -3.52 -22.28
N PHE A 232 11.91 -3.43 -22.41
CA PHE A 232 10.98 -3.28 -21.31
C PHE A 232 9.87 -4.35 -21.41
N SER A 233 9.84 -5.29 -20.45
CA SER A 233 8.80 -6.32 -20.35
C SER A 233 8.78 -6.94 -18.96
N SER A 234 7.60 -7.34 -18.48
CA SER A 234 7.42 -8.14 -17.25
C SER A 234 7.38 -9.65 -17.50
N SER A 235 7.46 -10.08 -18.76
CA SER A 235 7.39 -11.49 -19.16
C SER A 235 8.74 -12.20 -19.05
N ILE A 236 8.67 -13.53 -19.03
CA ILE A 236 9.81 -14.45 -18.99
C ILE A 236 9.97 -15.09 -20.36
N PHE A 237 11.21 -15.30 -20.79
CA PHE A 237 11.57 -15.78 -22.11
C PHE A 237 12.41 -17.06 -22.06
N ASP A 238 12.40 -17.82 -23.16
CA ASP A 238 13.35 -18.90 -23.43
C ASP A 238 14.60 -18.38 -24.17
N ALA A 239 15.58 -19.25 -24.42
CA ALA A 239 16.84 -18.90 -25.07
C ALA A 239 16.68 -18.32 -26.50
N ASP A 240 15.56 -18.63 -27.15
CA ASP A 240 15.23 -18.18 -28.51
C ASP A 240 14.45 -16.85 -28.52
N GLY A 241 14.15 -16.29 -27.35
CA GLY A 241 13.42 -15.03 -27.22
C GLY A 241 11.90 -15.16 -27.28
N GLN A 242 11.37 -16.39 -27.24
CA GLN A 242 9.93 -16.65 -27.18
C GLN A 242 9.44 -16.65 -25.74
N PHE A 243 8.13 -16.51 -25.55
CA PHE A 243 7.53 -16.62 -24.22
C PHE A 243 7.77 -18.00 -23.62
N TYR A 244 8.27 -18.04 -22.39
CA TYR A 244 8.65 -19.27 -21.74
C TYR A 244 7.45 -20.20 -21.49
N ASN A 245 7.50 -21.42 -22.02
CA ASN A 245 6.43 -22.39 -21.83
C ASN A 245 6.61 -23.22 -20.55
N VAL A 246 5.94 -22.80 -19.48
CA VAL A 246 6.01 -23.45 -18.16
C VAL A 246 5.53 -24.91 -18.18
N SER A 247 4.57 -25.25 -19.04
CA SER A 247 4.01 -26.62 -19.13
C SER A 247 5.01 -27.67 -19.62
N ARG A 248 6.12 -27.26 -20.25
CA ARG A 248 7.17 -28.18 -20.70
C ARG A 248 8.08 -28.64 -19.56
N VAL A 249 8.16 -27.86 -18.50
CA VAL A 249 9.14 -28.04 -17.41
C VAL A 249 8.47 -28.43 -16.10
N LEU A 250 7.22 -28.03 -15.93
CA LEU A 250 6.42 -28.37 -14.76
C LEU A 250 5.25 -29.24 -15.19
N ASP A 251 5.16 -30.45 -14.61
CA ASP A 251 3.94 -31.23 -14.74
C ASP A 251 2.83 -30.56 -13.93
N ILE A 252 1.82 -30.04 -14.63
CA ILE A 252 0.71 -29.29 -14.03
C ILE A 252 -0.10 -30.18 -13.06
N LYS A 253 -0.11 -31.51 -13.27
CA LYS A 253 -0.90 -32.43 -12.44
C LYS A 253 -0.23 -32.73 -11.10
N SER A 254 1.08 -33.01 -11.13
CA SER A 254 1.85 -33.36 -9.93
C SER A 254 2.57 -32.17 -9.30
N LEU A 255 2.64 -31.02 -10.00
CA LEU A 255 3.46 -29.84 -9.66
C LEU A 255 4.92 -30.20 -9.36
N THR A 256 5.41 -31.29 -9.94
CA THR A 256 6.81 -31.68 -9.83
C THR A 256 7.61 -31.02 -10.95
N PHE A 257 8.74 -30.44 -10.56
CA PHE A 257 9.70 -29.88 -11.48
C PHE A 257 10.46 -31.01 -12.17
N ASN A 258 10.46 -31.02 -13.49
CA ASN A 258 11.22 -31.96 -14.29
C ASN A 258 12.54 -31.30 -14.74
N GLU A 259 13.62 -31.62 -14.03
CA GLU A 259 14.96 -31.08 -14.28
C GLU A 259 15.51 -31.48 -15.66
N GLU A 260 15.28 -32.72 -16.09
CA GLU A 260 15.74 -33.18 -17.40
C GLU A 260 15.02 -32.46 -18.56
N ALA A 261 13.71 -32.20 -18.40
CA ALA A 261 12.96 -31.41 -19.38
C ALA A 261 13.38 -29.94 -19.38
N TYR A 262 13.78 -29.39 -18.23
CA TYR A 262 14.31 -28.03 -18.11
C TYR A 262 15.63 -27.88 -18.86
N ASP A 263 16.59 -28.77 -18.59
CA ASP A 263 17.92 -28.72 -19.18
C ASP A 263 17.89 -28.91 -20.70
N ASN A 264 16.96 -29.74 -21.20
CA ASN A 264 16.76 -29.95 -22.63
C ASN A 264 15.99 -28.81 -23.34
N TYR A 265 15.08 -28.12 -22.63
CA TYR A 265 14.28 -27.05 -23.23
C TYR A 265 15.02 -25.71 -23.23
N SER A 266 15.17 -25.09 -22.06
CA SER A 266 15.81 -23.78 -21.94
C SER A 266 15.93 -23.32 -20.50
N ARG A 267 16.96 -22.51 -20.24
CA ARG A 267 17.04 -21.71 -19.00
C ARG A 267 16.02 -20.57 -19.05
N LEU A 268 15.60 -20.09 -17.89
CA LEU A 268 14.75 -18.89 -17.80
C LEU A 268 15.57 -17.63 -18.11
N TYR A 269 15.09 -16.82 -19.05
CA TYR A 269 15.63 -15.51 -19.36
C TYR A 269 14.65 -14.40 -19.01
N PHE A 270 15.19 -13.25 -18.62
CA PHE A 270 14.43 -12.06 -18.27
C PHE A 270 14.79 -10.91 -19.23
N SER A 271 13.85 -9.97 -19.40
CA SER A 271 14.15 -8.69 -20.04
C SER A 271 15.17 -7.89 -19.22
N ALA A 272 15.88 -6.97 -19.89
CA ALA A 272 16.84 -6.09 -19.21
C ALA A 272 16.18 -5.26 -18.09
N SER A 273 14.97 -4.74 -18.32
CA SER A 273 14.21 -3.99 -17.32
C SER A 273 13.89 -4.82 -16.09
N LEU A 274 13.46 -6.08 -16.28
CA LEU A 274 13.03 -6.94 -15.19
C LEU A 274 14.23 -7.40 -14.35
N LEU A 275 15.35 -7.72 -15.00
CA LEU A 275 16.58 -8.11 -14.33
C LEU A 275 17.14 -6.97 -13.47
N LEU A 276 17.22 -5.75 -14.02
CA LEU A 276 17.66 -4.58 -13.26
C LEU A 276 16.69 -4.26 -12.11
N SER A 277 15.37 -4.34 -12.35
CA SER A 277 14.36 -4.09 -11.32
C SER A 277 14.52 -5.06 -10.13
N TYR A 278 14.66 -6.36 -10.38
CA TYR A 278 14.88 -7.33 -9.31
C TYR A 278 16.23 -7.14 -8.61
N GLY A 279 17.30 -6.90 -9.39
CA GLY A 279 18.64 -6.64 -8.85
C GLY A 279 18.66 -5.45 -7.89
N PHE A 280 18.07 -4.33 -8.28
CA PHE A 280 17.99 -3.14 -7.43
C PHE A 280 17.01 -3.28 -6.27
N THR A 281 15.94 -4.06 -6.41
CA THR A 281 15.03 -4.35 -5.29
C THR A 281 15.75 -5.14 -4.20
N LEU A 282 16.52 -6.17 -4.58
CA LEU A 282 17.34 -6.93 -3.63
C LEU A 282 18.44 -6.05 -3.01
N ALA A 283 19.13 -5.26 -3.84
CA ALA A 283 20.15 -4.33 -3.36
C ALA A 283 19.57 -3.28 -2.40
N SER A 284 18.34 -2.81 -2.62
CA SER A 284 17.65 -1.86 -1.74
C SER A 284 17.40 -2.45 -0.35
N VAL A 285 17.04 -3.73 -0.24
CA VAL A 285 16.88 -4.40 1.05
C VAL A 285 18.22 -4.48 1.78
N SER A 286 19.27 -4.96 1.11
CA SER A 286 20.61 -5.03 1.70
C SER A 286 21.14 -3.65 2.09
N SER A 287 20.98 -2.65 1.22
CA SER A 287 21.36 -1.27 1.46
C SER A 287 20.63 -0.68 2.66
N SER A 288 19.32 -0.94 2.79
CA SER A 288 18.54 -0.47 3.94
C SER A 288 19.06 -1.05 5.25
N ILE A 289 19.37 -2.35 5.28
CA ILE A 289 19.94 -3.01 6.47
C ILE A 289 21.32 -2.41 6.79
N SER A 290 22.21 -2.31 5.81
CA SER A 290 23.55 -1.73 6.00
C SER A 290 23.49 -0.26 6.44
N HIS A 291 22.62 0.53 5.83
CA HIS A 291 22.43 1.94 6.17
C HIS A 291 21.91 2.10 7.61
N VAL A 292 20.89 1.33 7.99
CA VAL A 292 20.38 1.35 9.37
C VAL A 292 21.44 0.87 10.35
N ALA A 293 22.17 -0.20 10.05
CA ALA A 293 23.21 -0.74 10.94
C ALA A 293 24.36 0.26 11.16
N LEU A 294 24.85 0.91 10.11
CA LEU A 294 26.00 1.83 10.18
C LEU A 294 25.65 3.19 10.78
N PHE A 295 24.53 3.79 10.38
CA PHE A 295 24.18 5.16 10.80
C PHE A 295 23.32 5.20 12.07
N TYR A 296 22.37 4.27 12.20
CA TYR A 296 21.36 4.31 13.25
C TYR A 296 21.44 3.13 14.23
N GLY A 297 22.34 2.17 14.00
CA GLY A 297 22.44 0.94 14.81
C GLY A 297 22.68 1.23 16.29
N ARG A 298 23.61 2.17 16.59
CA ARG A 298 23.89 2.57 17.98
C ARG A 298 22.69 3.25 18.64
N SER A 299 22.00 4.15 17.94
CA SER A 299 20.81 4.83 18.47
C SER A 299 19.64 3.88 18.67
N ILE A 300 19.43 2.94 17.75
CA ILE A 300 18.35 1.94 17.85
C ILE A 300 18.66 0.98 18.99
N TRP A 301 19.91 0.54 19.16
CA TRP A 301 20.30 -0.32 20.27
C TRP A 301 20.06 0.36 21.63
N LEU A 302 20.46 1.62 21.76
CA LEU A 302 20.21 2.41 22.96
C LEU A 302 18.71 2.59 23.22
N GLN A 303 17.91 2.89 22.20
CA GLN A 303 16.45 2.98 22.30
C GLN A 303 15.82 1.64 22.66
N PHE A 304 16.32 0.52 22.12
CA PHE A 304 15.83 -0.82 22.40
C PHE A 304 16.08 -1.20 23.88
N VAL A 305 17.31 -1.01 24.36
CA VAL A 305 17.66 -1.27 25.77
C VAL A 305 16.86 -0.33 26.69
N THR A 306 16.73 0.95 26.33
CA THR A 306 15.98 1.92 27.13
C THR A 306 14.48 1.64 27.14
N ALA A 307 13.87 1.27 26.01
CA ALA A 307 12.45 0.91 25.94
C ALA A 307 12.15 -0.41 26.67
N TYR A 308 13.13 -1.31 26.76
CA TYR A 308 13.03 -2.54 27.53
C TYR A 308 13.22 -2.30 29.04
N GLN A 309 14.14 -1.42 29.44
CA GLN A 309 14.48 -1.15 30.85
C GLN A 309 13.64 -0.03 31.50
N ARG A 310 13.20 0.96 30.72
CA ARG A 310 12.46 2.12 31.19
C ARG A 310 11.15 2.25 30.42
N GLN A 311 10.07 2.15 31.17
CA GLN A 311 8.69 2.41 30.74
C GLN A 311 8.45 3.92 30.52
N ILE A 312 9.37 4.63 29.87
CA ILE A 312 9.21 6.06 29.59
C ILE A 312 8.24 6.19 28.41
N GLN A 313 6.99 6.53 28.73
CA GLN A 313 6.05 7.03 27.74
C GLN A 313 6.56 8.36 27.19
N ASP A 314 6.63 8.44 25.86
CA ASP A 314 6.87 9.69 25.14
C ASP A 314 5.88 10.78 25.59
N VAL A 315 6.30 12.05 25.54
CA VAL A 315 5.49 13.20 25.91
C VAL A 315 4.24 13.27 25.03
N HIS A 316 4.31 12.91 23.74
CA HIS A 316 3.12 12.86 22.88
C HIS A 316 2.15 11.75 23.28
N THR A 317 2.66 10.55 23.59
CA THR A 317 1.85 9.46 24.14
C THR A 317 1.26 9.82 25.50
N ARG A 318 2.01 10.52 26.35
CA ARG A 318 1.54 11.00 27.65
C ARG A 318 0.46 12.08 27.50
N ILE A 319 0.63 13.00 26.55
CA ILE A 319 -0.39 14.00 26.20
C ILE A 319 -1.63 13.27 25.69
N GLN A 320 -1.52 12.36 24.72
CA GLN A 320 -2.65 11.58 24.21
C GLN A 320 -3.36 10.81 25.33
N VAL A 321 -2.63 10.10 26.19
CA VAL A 321 -3.22 9.38 27.34
C VAL A 321 -3.91 10.35 28.30
N SER A 322 -3.31 11.51 28.59
CA SER A 322 -3.95 12.54 29.42
C SER A 322 -5.22 13.11 28.79
N THR A 323 -5.23 13.33 27.47
CA THR A 323 -6.43 13.78 26.74
C THR A 323 -7.49 12.69 26.68
N LEU A 324 -7.10 11.42 26.56
CA LEU A 324 -8.01 10.27 26.63
C LEU A 324 -8.67 10.15 28.00
N HIS A 325 -7.93 10.41 29.09
CA HIS A 325 -8.49 10.45 30.44
C HIS A 325 -9.44 11.64 30.62
N GLU A 326 -9.15 12.79 30.02
CA GLU A 326 -10.03 13.95 30.07
C GLU A 326 -11.31 13.77 29.22
N ASP A 327 -11.21 13.12 28.06
CA ASP A 327 -12.37 12.74 27.25
C ASP A 327 -13.23 11.68 27.95
N SER A 328 -12.59 10.69 28.59
CA SER A 328 -13.26 9.63 29.36
C SER A 328 -13.96 10.20 30.61
N SER A 329 -13.34 11.18 31.28
CA SER A 329 -13.99 11.87 32.41
C SER A 329 -15.16 12.71 31.93
N LYS A 330 -15.04 13.41 30.79
CA LYS A 330 -16.16 14.16 30.19
C LYS A 330 -17.30 13.24 29.72
N SER A 331 -17.00 12.08 29.14
CA SER A 331 -18.03 11.11 28.76
C SER A 331 -18.71 10.48 29.98
N ASN A 332 -17.98 10.19 31.06
CA ASN A 332 -18.54 9.69 32.32
C ASN A 332 -19.36 10.75 33.06
N VAL A 333 -19.00 12.03 32.98
CA VAL A 333 -19.77 13.15 33.54
C VAL A 333 -21.05 13.40 32.73
N LEU A 334 -21.02 13.23 31.41
CA LEU A 334 -22.23 13.27 30.57
C LEU A 334 -23.16 12.07 30.84
N ASP A 335 -22.60 10.88 31.09
CA ASP A 335 -23.37 9.67 31.41
C ASP A 335 -23.95 9.69 32.84
N THR A 336 -23.25 10.33 33.80
CA THR A 336 -23.81 10.58 35.14
C THR A 336 -24.83 11.74 35.14
N GLY A 337 -24.59 12.82 34.39
CA GLY A 337 -25.56 13.89 34.19
C GLY A 337 -26.87 13.42 33.55
N SER A 338 -26.79 12.45 32.62
CA SER A 338 -27.98 11.79 32.06
C SER A 338 -28.72 10.91 33.07
N ARG A 339 -28.04 10.31 34.06
CA ARG A 339 -28.69 9.51 35.12
C ARG A 339 -29.37 10.38 36.17
N TYR A 340 -28.83 11.55 36.48
CA TYR A 340 -29.47 12.52 37.39
C TYR A 340 -30.62 13.30 36.74
N ALA A 341 -30.61 13.48 35.42
CA ALA A 341 -31.74 14.09 34.70
C ALA A 341 -32.98 13.18 34.64
N THR A 342 -32.81 11.86 34.79
CA THR A 342 -33.92 10.88 34.83
C THR A 342 -34.42 10.54 36.23
N SER A 343 -33.82 11.08 37.31
CA SER A 343 -34.27 10.82 38.70
C SER A 343 -35.08 11.96 39.32
N ASN A 344 -35.36 13.05 38.57
CA ASN A 344 -36.19 14.18 39.03
C ASN A 344 -37.52 14.31 38.28
N PHE A 345 -37.93 13.27 37.56
CA PHE A 345 -39.31 13.10 37.06
C PHE A 345 -39.75 11.67 37.35
N GLY A 346 -40.40 11.49 38.50
CA GLY A 346 -40.94 10.22 38.99
C GLY A 346 -41.49 10.39 40.39
#